data_AF-A0A3N9NL71-F1
#
_entry.id   AF-A0A3N9NL71-F1
#
_cell.length_a   1.000
_cell.length_b   1.000
_cell.length_c   1.000
_cell.angle_alpha   90.00
_cell.angle_beta   90.00
_cell.angle_gamma   90.00
#
_symmetry.space_group_name_H-M   'P 1'
#
loop_
_entity.id
_entity.type
_entity.pdbx_description
1 polymer ?
#
loop_
_entity_poly.entity_id
_entity_poly.type
_entity_poly.pdbx_seq_one_letter_code
_entity_poly.pdbx_strand_id
1 'polypeptide(L)'
;MKLATLSIIFTLFFVSAFAQSADTQIETISNYNDWGWTSVVMTNGLITVATMPDIGARIMQYDLGSHASIFVNPSMIGKVDTPNQNGAWLNYGGYKVWPAPQDRWSWIPPVQLDTGVYESQIVDQTSDSVSVYVKSPPEVWRKHNMLPGLVFERRAVVYKGTSRVKLEQSMINTTSAEMTWSVWDVTQAIVHHEGERDFENFWVYFPIKTQGSLFGEKGVKTSKSSSAWVGEVAPGVFGVQFQPNDAKIFADSPEGWIAYVDEREGYAYFKVFEIWEGETYPDDGARNEVWVAANPLYLEVEVVSPIWPIPPNNGKITFVENWYAARMFGPIKYANNVGAINKFLAYQGETARLGAIYGVFYEGAARVVFLDENGGVLAEGKSYDVSPMNEFTVDETLQQPEGATTVQVRMYDNNGEMLGTLESKPVDLLTSVSEKTKRPITCALVQNYPNPFNPSTTIAYSLDQAQHVMLTIYDVNGRKVETLVDGISTTGDFHVVWDASAYAAGIYLARLDGEGGTATTKMILLK
;
A
#
# COMPACT_ATOMS: atom_id res chain seq x y z
N MET A 1 -29.28 -28.14 64.40
CA MET A 1 -29.21 -26.76 63.86
C MET A 1 -27.95 -26.66 63.02
N LYS A 2 -28.09 -26.56 61.69
CA LYS A 2 -26.96 -26.52 60.73
C LYS A 2 -26.29 -25.13 60.79
N LEU A 3 -24.97 -25.09 60.94
CA LEU A 3 -24.18 -23.89 60.64
C LEU A 3 -24.07 -23.74 59.12
N ALA A 4 -24.47 -22.59 58.60
CA ALA A 4 -24.32 -22.22 57.20
C ALA A 4 -22.96 -21.55 56.99
N THR A 5 -22.14 -22.15 56.13
CA THR A 5 -20.88 -21.58 55.65
C THR A 5 -21.20 -20.56 54.55
N LEU A 6 -20.88 -19.30 54.79
CA LEU A 6 -21.06 -18.21 53.82
C LEU A 6 -19.84 -18.19 52.89
N SER A 7 -19.99 -18.69 51.66
CA SER A 7 -18.97 -18.54 50.61
C SER A 7 -19.04 -17.12 50.05
N ILE A 8 -17.99 -16.33 50.29
CA ILE A 8 -17.80 -15.01 49.68
C ILE A 8 -17.27 -15.24 48.27
N ILE A 9 -18.10 -14.96 47.26
CA ILE A 9 -17.70 -14.93 45.85
C ILE A 9 -16.95 -13.61 45.64
N PHE A 10 -15.64 -13.69 45.40
CA PHE A 10 -14.85 -12.57 44.90
C PHE A 10 -15.10 -12.43 43.40
N THR A 11 -16.00 -11.52 43.02
CA THR A 11 -16.13 -11.07 41.63
C THR A 11 -14.97 -10.11 41.35
N LEU A 12 -13.88 -10.60 40.74
CA LEU A 12 -12.85 -9.72 40.20
C LEU A 12 -13.44 -8.97 38.99
N PHE A 13 -13.78 -7.70 39.18
CA PHE A 13 -13.93 -6.77 38.06
C PHE A 13 -12.53 -6.45 37.54
N PHE A 14 -12.15 -7.05 36.40
CA PHE A 14 -11.07 -6.51 35.58
C PHE A 14 -11.60 -5.23 34.93
N VAL A 15 -11.30 -4.08 35.52
CA VAL A 15 -11.39 -2.81 34.82
C VAL A 15 -10.16 -2.76 33.91
N SER A 16 -10.32 -3.10 32.63
CA SER A 16 -9.33 -2.74 31.62
C SER A 16 -9.31 -1.21 31.55
N ALA A 17 -8.24 -0.61 32.08
CA ALA A 17 -8.00 0.80 31.87
C ALA A 17 -7.60 0.97 30.40
N PHE A 18 -8.58 1.24 29.53
CA PHE A 18 -8.29 1.67 28.17
C PHE A 18 -7.44 2.93 28.26
N ALA A 19 -6.25 2.91 27.66
CA ALA A 19 -5.47 4.12 27.50
C ALA A 19 -6.32 5.09 26.68
N GLN A 20 -6.62 6.27 27.24
CA GLN A 20 -7.41 7.26 26.54
C GLN A 20 -6.61 7.76 25.33
N SER A 21 -7.20 7.68 24.14
CA SER A 21 -6.60 8.22 22.91
C SER A 21 -6.19 9.67 23.12
N ALA A 22 -5.07 10.08 22.53
CA ALA A 22 -4.61 11.46 22.57
C ALA A 22 -5.60 12.40 21.86
N ASP A 23 -5.69 13.63 22.34
CA ASP A 23 -6.52 14.66 21.70
C ASP A 23 -5.91 15.08 20.36
N THR A 24 -6.78 15.46 19.42
CA THR A 24 -6.34 16.05 18.15
C THR A 24 -5.80 17.47 18.36
N GLN A 25 -4.75 17.81 17.63
CA GLN A 25 -4.09 19.10 17.66
C GLN A 25 -3.86 19.62 16.24
N ILE A 26 -3.94 20.93 16.06
CA ILE A 26 -3.66 21.61 14.79
C ILE A 26 -2.96 22.93 15.06
N GLU A 27 -1.92 23.21 14.28
CA GLU A 27 -1.17 24.46 14.36
C GLU A 27 -0.63 24.90 13.00
N THR A 28 -0.41 26.20 12.86
CA THR A 28 0.27 26.79 11.70
C THR A 28 1.71 27.10 12.07
N ILE A 29 2.65 26.52 11.35
CA ILE A 29 4.09 26.59 11.65
C ILE A 29 4.81 27.18 10.44
N SER A 30 5.62 28.22 10.67
CA SER A 30 6.50 28.77 9.63
C SER A 30 7.72 27.88 9.43
N ASN A 31 8.02 27.52 8.19
CA ASN A 31 9.22 26.75 7.82
C ASN A 31 9.33 25.41 8.56
N TYR A 32 8.22 24.67 8.65
CA TYR A 32 8.21 23.35 9.25
C TYR A 32 9.18 22.40 8.49
N ASN A 33 10.00 21.65 9.24
CA ASN A 33 11.05 20.75 8.70
C ASN A 33 12.00 21.41 7.68
N ASP A 34 12.25 22.72 7.80
CA ASP A 34 13.09 23.49 6.89
C ASP A 34 12.66 23.46 5.41
N TRP A 35 11.37 23.19 5.14
CA TRP A 35 10.86 23.08 3.78
C TRP A 35 10.77 24.41 3.03
N GLY A 36 10.73 25.54 3.73
CA GLY A 36 10.70 26.88 3.15
C GLY A 36 9.32 27.54 3.08
N TRP A 37 8.26 26.85 3.53
CA TRP A 37 6.87 27.34 3.49
C TRP A 37 6.19 27.32 4.85
N THR A 38 5.06 28.02 4.93
CA THR A 38 4.12 27.85 6.03
C THR A 38 3.38 26.52 5.87
N SER A 39 3.31 25.77 6.97
CA SER A 39 2.62 24.48 7.05
C SER A 39 1.48 24.55 8.05
N VAL A 40 0.37 23.88 7.72
CA VAL A 40 -0.66 23.53 8.70
C VAL A 40 -0.44 22.08 9.09
N VAL A 41 -0.07 21.87 10.35
CA VAL A 41 0.28 20.56 10.91
C VAL A 41 -0.85 20.08 11.80
N MET A 42 -1.32 18.86 11.57
CA MET A 42 -2.37 18.19 12.34
C MET A 42 -1.81 16.90 12.93
N THR A 43 -2.10 16.61 14.20
CA THR A 43 -1.71 15.36 14.85
C THR A 43 -2.77 14.87 15.81
N ASN A 44 -2.76 13.58 16.12
CA ASN A 44 -3.67 12.95 17.08
C ASN A 44 -2.97 11.91 17.98
N GLY A 45 -1.64 11.96 18.06
CA GLY A 45 -0.80 10.99 18.78
C GLY A 45 -0.53 9.67 18.04
N LEU A 46 -1.32 9.31 17.02
CA LEU A 46 -1.05 8.18 16.13
C LEU A 46 -0.39 8.63 14.83
N ILE A 47 -0.92 9.69 14.23
CA ILE A 47 -0.46 10.21 12.95
C ILE A 47 -0.08 11.68 13.03
N THR A 48 0.78 12.10 12.11
CA THR A 48 1.08 13.51 11.84
C THR A 48 0.88 13.79 10.36
N VAL A 49 0.15 14.86 10.05
CA VAL A 49 -0.16 15.30 8.69
C VAL A 49 0.23 16.76 8.55
N ALA A 50 1.05 17.08 7.53
CA ALA A 50 1.44 18.46 7.24
C ALA A 50 1.03 18.84 5.82
N THR A 51 0.19 19.86 5.69
CA THR A 51 -0.19 20.46 4.41
C THR A 51 0.40 21.86 4.23
N MET A 52 0.79 22.22 3.01
CA MET A 52 1.53 23.43 2.68
C MET A 52 0.72 24.31 1.72
N PRO A 53 -0.17 25.18 2.23
CA PRO A 53 -0.99 26.06 1.39
C PRO A 53 -0.17 26.90 0.42
N ASP A 54 1.03 27.32 0.80
CA ASP A 54 1.90 28.18 -0.02
C ASP A 54 2.38 27.49 -1.32
N ILE A 55 2.20 26.18 -1.46
CA ILE A 55 2.62 25.43 -2.64
C ILE A 55 1.61 24.33 -3.03
N GLY A 56 0.51 24.74 -3.67
CA GLY A 56 -0.51 23.83 -4.20
C GLY A 56 -1.32 23.09 -3.13
N ALA A 57 -1.21 23.52 -1.86
CA ALA A 57 -1.69 22.78 -0.70
C ALA A 57 -1.23 21.31 -0.68
N ARG A 58 0.03 21.06 -1.04
CA ARG A 58 0.63 19.71 -0.99
C ARG A 58 0.57 19.16 0.42
N ILE A 59 0.38 17.84 0.55
CA ILE A 59 0.63 17.14 1.82
C ILE A 59 2.01 16.51 1.71
N MET A 60 2.97 16.94 2.53
CA MET A 60 4.36 16.42 2.50
C MET A 60 4.68 15.53 3.69
N GLN A 61 3.72 15.31 4.60
CA GLN A 61 3.84 14.36 5.69
C GLN A 61 2.52 13.64 5.91
N TYR A 62 2.62 12.32 6.03
CA TYR A 62 1.58 11.46 6.55
C TYR A 62 2.28 10.27 7.21
N ASP A 63 2.53 10.43 8.50
CA ASP A 63 3.38 9.51 9.26
C ASP A 63 2.53 8.73 10.24
N LEU A 64 2.90 7.48 10.50
CA LEU A 64 2.33 6.64 11.56
C LEU A 64 3.38 6.48 12.66
N GLY A 65 3.15 7.12 13.80
CA GLY A 65 4.19 7.34 14.79
C GLY A 65 5.35 8.12 14.17
N SER A 66 6.54 7.50 14.13
CA SER A 66 7.74 8.08 13.52
C SER A 66 8.02 7.58 12.09
N HIS A 67 7.21 6.66 11.56
CA HIS A 67 7.44 6.10 10.23
C HIS A 67 6.85 7.01 9.17
N ALA A 68 7.67 7.45 8.22
CA ALA A 68 7.27 8.32 7.12
C ALA A 68 6.87 7.50 5.89
N SER A 69 5.82 7.92 5.19
CA SER A 69 5.43 7.35 3.89
C SER A 69 5.70 8.25 2.71
N ILE A 70 5.65 9.57 2.93
CA ILE A 70 5.61 10.56 1.86
C ILE A 70 7.03 10.93 1.45
N PHE A 71 7.32 10.77 0.16
CA PHE A 71 8.60 11.21 -0.39
C PHE A 71 8.64 12.73 -0.44
N VAL A 72 9.67 13.31 0.18
CA VAL A 72 10.05 14.73 0.04
C VAL A 72 11.40 14.77 -0.64
N ASN A 73 11.51 15.52 -1.73
CA ASN A 73 12.74 15.54 -2.51
C ASN A 73 13.87 16.26 -1.74
N PRO A 74 14.94 15.57 -1.31
CA PRO A 74 15.99 16.20 -0.50
C PRO A 74 16.71 17.33 -1.23
N SER A 75 16.79 17.25 -2.57
CA SER A 75 17.42 18.29 -3.38
C SER A 75 16.60 19.58 -3.48
N MET A 76 15.36 19.58 -2.97
CA MET A 76 14.42 20.69 -3.05
C MET A 76 14.13 21.34 -1.70
N ILE A 77 14.64 20.79 -0.59
CA ILE A 77 14.44 21.36 0.76
C ILE A 77 14.91 22.82 0.79
N GLY A 78 14.04 23.70 1.32
CA GLY A 78 14.29 25.14 1.46
C GLY A 78 14.29 25.93 0.14
N LYS A 79 14.09 25.29 -1.01
CA LYS A 79 13.98 25.98 -2.29
C LYS A 79 12.53 26.40 -2.50
N VAL A 80 12.31 27.70 -2.67
CA VAL A 80 11.00 28.25 -3.00
C VAL A 80 11.03 28.77 -4.44
N ASP A 81 10.02 28.40 -5.22
CA ASP A 81 9.83 28.91 -6.58
C ASP A 81 8.45 29.54 -6.73
N THR A 82 8.35 30.48 -7.66
CA THR A 82 7.09 31.14 -8.01
C THR A 82 6.46 30.38 -9.18
N PRO A 83 5.15 30.08 -9.16
CA PRO A 83 4.45 29.42 -10.27
C PRO A 83 4.79 30.04 -11.63
N ASN A 84 5.48 29.29 -12.50
CA ASN A 84 5.94 29.79 -13.79
C ASN A 84 5.77 28.74 -14.89
N GLN A 85 4.88 29.03 -15.85
CA GLN A 85 4.59 28.11 -16.98
C GLN A 85 5.79 27.81 -17.89
N ASN A 86 6.73 28.76 -17.98
CA ASN A 86 7.92 28.62 -18.83
C ASN A 86 9.13 28.09 -18.04
N GLY A 87 8.94 27.79 -16.75
CA GLY A 87 9.95 27.21 -15.89
C GLY A 87 10.07 25.69 -16.08
N ALA A 88 11.11 25.12 -15.47
CA ALA A 88 11.17 23.68 -15.29
C ALA A 88 10.16 23.27 -14.20
N TRP A 89 9.53 22.11 -14.35
CA TRP A 89 8.75 21.55 -13.26
C TRP A 89 9.69 21.13 -12.13
N LEU A 90 9.40 21.62 -10.92
CA LEU A 90 10.17 21.32 -9.74
C LEU A 90 9.44 20.25 -8.93
N ASN A 91 10.03 19.05 -8.87
CA ASN A 91 9.45 17.96 -8.10
C ASN A 91 9.83 18.09 -6.62
N TYR A 92 8.99 18.74 -5.82
CA TYR A 92 9.19 18.88 -4.37
C TYR A 92 8.90 17.59 -3.59
N GLY A 93 8.23 16.60 -4.18
CA GLY A 93 7.65 15.50 -3.45
C GLY A 93 6.19 15.73 -3.08
N GLY A 94 5.71 14.90 -2.17
CA GLY A 94 4.41 15.03 -1.54
C GLY A 94 3.26 14.38 -2.30
N TYR A 95 2.10 14.53 -1.71
CA TYR A 95 0.81 14.38 -2.36
C TYR A 95 0.35 15.69 -3.00
N LYS A 96 -0.21 15.56 -4.19
CA LYS A 96 -0.75 16.64 -5.02
C LYS A 96 -1.99 16.15 -5.77
N VAL A 97 -2.78 17.11 -6.27
CA VAL A 97 -3.98 16.83 -7.06
C VAL A 97 -3.86 17.53 -8.39
N TRP A 98 -4.20 16.82 -9.46
CA TRP A 98 -4.24 17.36 -10.82
C TRP A 98 -5.62 17.10 -11.46
N PRO A 99 -5.97 17.84 -12.53
CA PRO A 99 -7.12 17.51 -13.34
C PRO A 99 -6.76 16.42 -14.36
N ALA A 100 -7.57 15.38 -14.46
CA ALA A 100 -7.48 14.34 -15.49
C ALA A 100 -8.68 14.40 -16.45
N PRO A 101 -8.54 13.98 -17.72
CA PRO A 101 -7.35 13.36 -18.33
C PRO A 101 -6.18 14.32 -18.62
N GLN A 102 -4.95 13.81 -18.56
CA GLN A 102 -3.73 14.59 -18.77
C GLN A 102 -3.62 15.17 -20.20
N ASP A 103 -4.17 14.49 -21.22
CA ASP A 103 -4.07 14.89 -22.62
C ASP A 103 -4.75 16.24 -22.97
N ARG A 104 -5.55 16.78 -22.04
CA ARG A 104 -6.24 18.07 -22.17
C ARG A 104 -5.37 19.26 -21.76
N TRP A 105 -4.19 19.01 -21.21
CA TRP A 105 -3.21 20.05 -20.89
C TRP A 105 -1.80 19.60 -21.31
N SER A 106 -0.87 20.54 -21.41
CA SER A 106 0.53 20.22 -21.72
C SER A 106 1.36 20.27 -20.47
N TRP A 107 2.40 19.44 -20.41
CA TRP A 107 3.47 19.59 -19.44
C TRP A 107 4.10 20.99 -19.52
N ILE A 108 4.43 21.65 -18.42
CA ILE A 108 4.33 21.23 -16.99
C ILE A 108 2.89 21.24 -16.44
N PRO A 109 2.58 20.59 -15.29
CA PRO A 109 1.24 20.60 -14.69
C PRO A 109 0.64 22.01 -14.52
N PRO A 110 -0.70 22.16 -14.44
CA PRO A 110 -1.34 23.46 -14.27
C PRO A 110 -0.80 24.19 -13.03
N VAL A 111 0.03 25.22 -13.25
CA VAL A 111 0.90 25.76 -12.17
C VAL A 111 0.14 26.41 -11.03
N GLN A 112 -1.06 26.98 -11.28
CA GLN A 112 -1.86 27.56 -10.19
C GLN A 112 -2.40 26.46 -9.30
N LEU A 113 -2.72 25.30 -9.86
CA LEU A 113 -3.24 24.14 -9.13
C LEU A 113 -2.10 23.29 -8.50
N ASP A 114 -0.94 23.22 -9.14
CA ASP A 114 0.18 22.39 -8.68
C ASP A 114 1.10 23.11 -7.67
N THR A 115 1.33 24.42 -7.87
CA THR A 115 2.33 25.20 -7.11
C THR A 115 1.84 26.56 -6.63
N GLY A 116 0.59 26.94 -6.96
CA GLY A 116 0.02 28.22 -6.55
C GLY A 116 -0.12 28.35 -5.03
N VAL A 117 -0.16 29.58 -4.54
CA VAL A 117 -0.44 29.88 -3.13
C VAL A 117 -1.94 29.75 -2.91
N TYR A 118 -2.36 28.80 -2.08
CA TYR A 118 -3.75 28.53 -1.76
C TYR A 118 -4.18 29.36 -0.56
N GLU A 119 -5.42 29.83 -0.58
CA GLU A 119 -6.07 30.30 0.64
C GLU A 119 -6.22 29.12 1.60
N SER A 120 -6.02 29.34 2.91
CA SER A 120 -6.16 28.30 3.93
C SER A 120 -6.91 28.78 5.16
N GLN A 121 -7.74 27.91 5.72
CA GLN A 121 -8.51 28.17 6.92
C GLN A 121 -8.58 26.91 7.79
N ILE A 122 -8.27 27.03 9.09
CA ILE A 122 -8.62 26.00 10.07
C ILE A 122 -10.13 26.05 10.30
N VAL A 123 -10.82 24.93 10.04
CA VAL A 123 -12.30 24.87 10.08
C VAL A 123 -12.79 24.23 11.36
N ASP A 124 -12.20 23.11 11.78
CA ASP A 124 -12.50 22.48 13.07
C ASP A 124 -11.25 22.40 13.93
N GLN A 125 -11.44 22.63 15.23
CA GLN A 125 -10.41 22.47 16.25
C GLN A 125 -11.06 22.02 17.55
N THR A 126 -11.23 20.71 17.69
CA THR A 126 -11.80 20.06 18.88
C THR A 126 -10.83 19.00 19.42
N SER A 127 -11.16 18.37 20.54
CA SER A 127 -10.40 17.20 21.02
C SER A 127 -10.56 15.98 20.12
N ASP A 128 -11.68 15.88 19.40
CA ASP A 128 -12.08 14.67 18.67
C ASP A 128 -11.74 14.75 17.18
N SER A 129 -11.63 15.96 16.64
CA SER A 129 -11.19 16.19 15.28
C SER A 129 -10.62 17.60 15.06
N VAL A 130 -9.72 17.68 14.08
CA VAL A 130 -9.20 18.93 13.53
C VAL A 130 -9.31 18.90 12.01
N SER A 131 -9.51 20.06 11.38
CA SER A 131 -9.49 20.12 9.92
C SER A 131 -8.98 21.44 9.38
N VAL A 132 -8.40 21.35 8.19
CA VAL A 132 -7.96 22.48 7.38
C VAL A 132 -8.64 22.45 6.02
N TYR A 133 -9.21 23.58 5.64
CA TYR A 133 -9.72 23.86 4.31
C TYR A 133 -8.70 24.68 3.54
N VAL A 134 -8.52 24.36 2.26
CA VAL A 134 -7.66 25.09 1.34
C VAL A 134 -8.35 25.30 0.00
N LYS A 135 -8.05 26.43 -0.65
CA LYS A 135 -8.63 26.79 -1.95
C LYS A 135 -7.59 27.39 -2.88
N SER A 136 -7.53 26.87 -4.10
CA SER A 136 -6.62 27.36 -5.12
C SER A 136 -7.09 28.71 -5.69
N PRO A 137 -6.17 29.54 -6.22
CA PRO A 137 -6.55 30.54 -7.20
C PRO A 137 -7.15 29.86 -8.45
N PRO A 138 -8.03 30.53 -9.21
CA PRO A 138 -8.51 30.01 -10.48
C PRO A 138 -7.36 29.83 -11.47
N GLU A 139 -7.33 28.68 -12.13
CA GLU A 139 -6.33 28.43 -13.15
C GLU A 139 -6.57 29.36 -14.36
N VAL A 140 -5.49 29.92 -14.89
CA VAL A 140 -5.54 31.01 -15.90
C VAL A 140 -5.22 30.53 -17.32
N TRP A 141 -4.84 29.27 -17.47
CA TRP A 141 -4.30 28.74 -18.72
C TRP A 141 -5.37 28.48 -19.78
N ARG A 142 -5.01 28.74 -21.04
CA ARG A 142 -5.81 28.43 -22.24
C ARG A 142 -4.95 27.62 -23.22
N LYS A 143 -4.91 26.30 -23.06
CA LYS A 143 -4.19 25.40 -24.00
C LYS A 143 -4.98 24.11 -24.17
N HIS A 144 -4.98 23.54 -25.39
CA HIS A 144 -5.62 22.26 -25.73
C HIS A 144 -7.04 22.04 -25.16
N ASN A 145 -7.91 23.04 -25.30
CA ASN A 145 -9.31 23.05 -24.82
C ASN A 145 -9.51 23.14 -23.30
N MET A 146 -8.44 23.31 -22.51
CA MET A 146 -8.59 23.66 -21.10
C MET A 146 -9.19 25.06 -20.97
N LEU A 147 -10.36 25.14 -20.35
CA LEU A 147 -11.00 26.41 -20.01
C LEU A 147 -10.35 26.95 -18.72
N PRO A 148 -9.85 28.20 -18.71
CA PRO A 148 -9.36 28.83 -17.48
C PRO A 148 -10.55 29.06 -16.55
N GLY A 149 -10.33 29.00 -15.24
CA GLY A 149 -11.38 29.11 -14.22
C GLY A 149 -11.69 27.79 -13.51
N LEU A 150 -10.85 26.76 -13.67
CA LEU A 150 -10.90 25.61 -12.77
C LEU A 150 -10.25 26.00 -11.43
N VAL A 151 -10.91 25.66 -10.32
CA VAL A 151 -10.44 25.88 -8.96
C VAL A 151 -10.48 24.56 -8.19
N PHE A 152 -9.48 24.32 -7.33
CA PHE A 152 -9.51 23.24 -6.36
C PHE A 152 -9.87 23.73 -4.97
N GLU A 153 -10.77 23.00 -4.31
CA GLU A 153 -10.98 23.08 -2.87
C GLU A 153 -10.61 21.74 -2.25
N ARG A 154 -9.97 21.75 -1.09
CA ARG A 154 -9.72 20.54 -0.33
C ARG A 154 -10.03 20.77 1.14
N ARG A 155 -10.59 19.75 1.81
CA ARG A 155 -10.62 19.67 3.27
C ARG A 155 -9.94 18.40 3.71
N ALA A 156 -8.93 18.54 4.56
CA ALA A 156 -8.28 17.42 5.23
C ALA A 156 -8.73 17.39 6.69
N VAL A 157 -9.20 16.23 7.15
CA VAL A 157 -9.70 16.03 8.52
C VAL A 157 -8.92 14.90 9.19
N VAL A 158 -8.40 15.17 10.38
CA VAL A 158 -7.77 14.18 11.28
C VAL A 158 -8.68 13.97 12.47
N TYR A 159 -8.91 12.70 12.84
CA TYR A 159 -9.82 12.30 13.91
C TYR A 159 -9.08 11.63 15.06
N LYS A 160 -9.59 11.76 16.27
CA LYS A 160 -9.07 11.09 17.47
C LYS A 160 -9.16 9.57 17.37
N GLY A 161 -8.16 8.87 17.90
CA GLY A 161 -8.18 7.40 18.05
C GLY A 161 -8.12 6.61 16.75
N THR A 162 -7.71 7.21 15.63
CA THR A 162 -7.60 6.54 14.33
C THR A 162 -6.44 7.06 13.50
N SER A 163 -5.91 6.24 12.60
CA SER A 163 -4.96 6.69 11.57
C SER A 163 -5.64 7.44 10.42
N ARG A 164 -6.95 7.65 10.46
CA ARG A 164 -7.74 8.17 9.35
C ARG A 164 -7.42 9.63 9.05
N VAL A 165 -7.15 9.91 7.78
CA VAL A 165 -7.27 11.24 7.19
C VAL A 165 -8.40 11.20 6.17
N LYS A 166 -9.46 11.99 6.38
CA LYS A 166 -10.49 12.16 5.34
C LYS A 166 -10.09 13.32 4.43
N LEU A 167 -9.95 13.05 3.14
CA LEU A 167 -9.71 14.06 2.12
C LEU A 167 -10.96 14.25 1.27
N GLU A 168 -11.56 15.43 1.39
CA GLU A 168 -12.62 15.88 0.50
C GLU A 168 -11.97 16.76 -0.57
N GLN A 169 -11.99 16.32 -1.83
CA GLN A 169 -11.33 16.99 -2.95
C GLN A 169 -12.37 17.45 -3.96
N SER A 170 -12.40 18.74 -4.23
CA SER A 170 -13.42 19.31 -5.10
C SER A 170 -12.83 20.10 -6.24
N MET A 171 -13.50 20.02 -7.38
CA MET A 171 -13.24 20.88 -8.53
C MET A 171 -14.42 21.81 -8.74
N ILE A 172 -14.12 23.08 -8.97
CA ILE A 172 -15.10 24.14 -9.18
C ILE A 172 -14.86 24.79 -10.53
N ASN A 173 -15.94 24.93 -11.29
CA ASN A 173 -15.93 25.60 -12.58
C ASN A 173 -16.44 27.04 -12.42
N THR A 174 -15.53 28.01 -12.44
CA THR A 174 -15.88 29.44 -12.30
C THR A 174 -16.31 30.08 -13.62
N THR A 175 -16.39 29.32 -14.72
CA THR A 175 -16.74 29.85 -16.04
C THR A 175 -18.23 29.75 -16.32
N SER A 176 -18.67 30.40 -17.40
CA SER A 176 -20.05 30.34 -17.87
C SER A 176 -20.36 29.12 -18.73
N ALA A 177 -19.38 28.27 -19.04
CA ALA A 177 -19.54 27.06 -19.84
C ALA A 177 -19.28 25.82 -18.98
N GLU A 178 -19.96 24.71 -19.26
CA GLU A 178 -19.69 23.45 -18.58
C GLU A 178 -18.25 22.97 -18.83
N MET A 179 -17.66 22.34 -17.82
CA MET A 179 -16.37 21.66 -17.90
C MET A 179 -16.56 20.18 -17.59
N THR A 180 -15.60 19.34 -17.95
CA THR A 180 -15.64 17.93 -17.57
C THR A 180 -14.25 17.51 -17.11
N TRP A 181 -14.12 17.02 -15.88
CA TRP A 181 -12.82 16.65 -15.31
C TRP A 181 -12.97 15.50 -14.32
N SER A 182 -11.87 14.79 -14.11
CA SER A 182 -11.66 13.81 -13.05
C SER A 182 -10.62 14.37 -12.08
N VAL A 183 -10.83 14.13 -10.78
CA VAL A 183 -9.86 14.36 -9.71
C VAL A 183 -8.78 13.29 -9.80
N TRP A 184 -7.53 13.71 -9.97
CA TRP A 184 -6.37 12.83 -9.99
C TRP A 184 -5.50 13.09 -8.77
N ASP A 185 -5.60 12.19 -7.78
CA ASP A 185 -4.71 12.13 -6.63
C ASP A 185 -3.39 11.50 -7.06
N VAL A 186 -2.27 12.17 -6.74
CA VAL A 186 -0.91 11.67 -6.94
C VAL A 186 -0.11 11.78 -5.64
N THR A 187 0.09 10.66 -4.95
CA THR A 187 0.96 10.58 -3.75
C THR A 187 2.31 9.98 -4.08
N GLN A 188 3.39 10.76 -3.91
CA GLN A 188 4.75 10.23 -4.00
C GLN A 188 5.16 9.58 -2.67
N ALA A 189 5.51 8.29 -2.72
CA ALA A 189 5.92 7.51 -1.57
C ALA A 189 7.43 7.25 -1.56
N ILE A 190 7.99 7.11 -0.36
CA ILE A 190 9.37 6.68 -0.12
C ILE A 190 9.56 5.27 -0.68
N VAL A 191 10.77 4.95 -1.15
CA VAL A 191 11.05 3.66 -1.79
C VAL A 191 12.40 3.07 -1.40
N HIS A 192 13.05 3.64 -0.39
CA HIS A 192 14.27 3.11 0.20
C HIS A 192 14.43 3.69 1.61
N HIS A 193 15.05 2.92 2.49
CA HIS A 193 15.45 3.43 3.79
C HIS A 193 16.62 4.41 3.63
N GLU A 194 16.80 5.31 4.60
CA GLU A 194 17.87 6.30 4.55
C GLU A 194 19.24 5.61 4.40
N GLY A 195 19.98 5.98 3.35
CA GLY A 195 21.29 5.40 3.06
C GLY A 195 21.29 4.02 2.41
N GLU A 196 20.13 3.39 2.22
CA GLU A 196 20.01 2.03 1.69
C GLU A 196 19.47 1.99 0.25
N ARG A 197 19.64 0.85 -0.42
CA ARG A 197 19.07 0.55 -1.75
C ARG A 197 18.27 -0.74 -1.70
N ASP A 198 17.33 -0.80 -0.77
CA ASP A 198 16.55 -1.98 -0.39
C ASP A 198 15.15 -1.95 -1.01
N PHE A 199 15.12 -1.64 -2.31
CA PHE A 199 13.92 -1.42 -3.14
C PHE A 199 12.93 -2.59 -3.11
N GLU A 200 13.43 -3.81 -2.90
CA GLU A 200 12.64 -5.04 -2.83
C GLU A 200 11.62 -5.05 -1.67
N ASN A 201 11.77 -4.15 -0.70
CA ASN A 201 10.88 -4.06 0.46
C ASN A 201 9.68 -3.12 0.23
N PHE A 202 9.63 -2.40 -0.89
CA PHE A 202 8.60 -1.40 -1.13
C PHE A 202 7.58 -1.90 -2.14
N TRP A 203 6.33 -2.05 -1.71
CA TRP A 203 5.27 -2.67 -2.48
C TRP A 203 4.04 -1.79 -2.60
N VAL A 204 3.29 -2.00 -3.69
CA VAL A 204 1.93 -1.52 -3.83
C VAL A 204 1.00 -2.69 -4.14
N TYR A 205 -0.12 -2.78 -3.43
CA TYR A 205 -1.15 -3.80 -3.62
C TYR A 205 -2.48 -3.14 -3.94
N PHE A 206 -3.21 -3.70 -4.90
CA PHE A 206 -4.55 -3.25 -5.27
C PHE A 206 -5.38 -4.39 -5.88
N PRO A 207 -6.71 -4.30 -5.80
CA PRO A 207 -7.59 -5.31 -6.35
C PRO A 207 -7.62 -5.21 -7.88
N ILE A 208 -7.76 -6.34 -8.56
CA ILE A 208 -7.86 -6.41 -10.01
C ILE A 208 -9.05 -7.23 -10.46
N LYS A 209 -9.63 -6.81 -11.57
CA LYS A 209 -10.65 -7.58 -12.27
C LYS A 209 -9.97 -8.50 -13.27
N THR A 210 -10.02 -9.82 -13.05
CA THR A 210 -9.42 -10.79 -14.00
C THR A 210 -10.43 -11.25 -15.06
N GLN A 211 -11.72 -11.22 -14.75
CA GLN A 211 -12.79 -11.57 -15.69
C GLN A 211 -13.54 -10.34 -16.20
N GLY A 212 -13.56 -10.16 -17.52
CA GLY A 212 -14.30 -9.05 -18.16
C GLY A 212 -13.72 -7.67 -17.85
N SER A 213 -12.42 -7.59 -17.58
CA SER A 213 -11.74 -6.31 -17.41
C SER A 213 -11.52 -5.59 -18.73
N LEU A 214 -11.52 -4.25 -18.66
CA LEU A 214 -11.14 -3.35 -19.75
C LEU A 214 -9.71 -3.57 -20.25
N PHE A 215 -8.82 -4.11 -19.39
CA PHE A 215 -7.41 -4.37 -19.71
C PHE A 215 -7.09 -5.85 -19.91
N GLY A 216 -8.10 -6.67 -20.20
CA GLY A 216 -7.96 -8.10 -20.46
C GLY A 216 -7.73 -8.92 -19.20
N GLU A 217 -7.31 -10.18 -19.35
CA GLU A 217 -7.31 -11.18 -18.26
C GLU A 217 -6.40 -10.82 -17.06
N LYS A 218 -5.43 -9.94 -17.26
CA LYS A 218 -4.54 -9.46 -16.19
C LYS A 218 -5.13 -8.32 -15.36
N GLY A 219 -6.23 -7.71 -15.79
CA GLY A 219 -6.83 -6.56 -15.11
C GLY A 219 -6.04 -5.26 -15.17
N VAL A 220 -4.91 -5.24 -15.89
CA VAL A 220 -3.97 -4.12 -15.92
C VAL A 220 -3.42 -3.83 -17.32
N LYS A 221 -3.16 -2.55 -17.59
CA LYS A 221 -2.42 -2.04 -18.75
C LYS A 221 -1.10 -1.46 -18.27
N THR A 222 -0.03 -1.57 -19.05
CA THR A 222 1.29 -1.02 -18.69
C THR A 222 1.83 -0.15 -19.81
N SER A 223 2.52 0.92 -19.44
CA SER A 223 3.24 1.80 -20.40
C SER A 223 4.42 1.09 -21.08
N LYS A 224 5.08 0.18 -20.35
CA LYS A 224 6.15 -0.68 -20.84
C LYS A 224 6.34 -1.89 -19.92
N SER A 225 7.07 -2.89 -20.40
CA SER A 225 7.50 -4.02 -19.57
C SER A 225 8.41 -3.54 -18.43
N SER A 226 8.23 -4.11 -17.25
CA SER A 226 9.02 -3.81 -16.04
C SER A 226 9.02 -5.03 -15.13
N SER A 227 10.12 -5.27 -14.44
CA SER A 227 10.20 -6.24 -13.34
C SER A 227 9.39 -5.80 -12.10
N ALA A 228 8.93 -4.55 -12.06
CA ALA A 228 8.04 -4.07 -11.00
C ALA A 228 6.67 -4.77 -11.02
N TRP A 229 6.22 -5.26 -12.18
CA TRP A 229 4.90 -5.83 -12.38
C TRP A 229 4.89 -7.32 -11.99
N VAL A 230 4.73 -7.61 -10.70
CA VAL A 230 4.81 -8.99 -10.18
C VAL A 230 3.63 -9.85 -10.64
N GLY A 231 2.45 -9.24 -10.81
CA GLY A 231 1.24 -9.96 -11.19
C GLY A 231 0.31 -10.19 -10.01
N GLU A 232 -0.55 -11.19 -10.14
CA GLU A 232 -1.48 -11.59 -9.08
C GLU A 232 -0.73 -12.28 -7.94
N VAL A 233 -0.66 -11.64 -6.76
CA VAL A 233 0.07 -12.12 -5.57
C VAL A 233 -0.85 -12.81 -4.56
N ALA A 234 -2.15 -12.56 -4.65
CA ALA A 234 -3.23 -13.24 -3.95
C ALA A 234 -4.48 -13.20 -4.85
N PRO A 235 -5.48 -14.08 -4.66
CA PRO A 235 -6.68 -14.10 -5.49
C PRO A 235 -7.32 -12.72 -5.63
N GLY A 236 -7.37 -12.19 -6.86
CA GLY A 236 -7.92 -10.88 -7.17
C GLY A 236 -7.05 -9.69 -6.78
N VAL A 237 -5.79 -9.88 -6.39
CA VAL A 237 -4.89 -8.80 -5.93
C VAL A 237 -3.60 -8.79 -6.74
N PHE A 238 -3.30 -7.64 -7.32
CA PHE A 238 -2.06 -7.40 -8.05
C PHE A 238 -1.01 -6.78 -7.12
N GLY A 239 0.23 -7.25 -7.24
CA GLY A 239 1.39 -6.70 -6.55
C GLY A 239 2.32 -5.95 -7.51
N VAL A 240 2.74 -4.76 -7.09
CA VAL A 240 3.83 -4.00 -7.71
C VAL A 240 4.98 -3.92 -6.70
N GLN A 241 6.15 -4.45 -7.04
CA GLN A 241 7.36 -4.24 -6.24
C GLN A 241 8.16 -3.10 -6.85
N PHE A 242 8.63 -2.15 -6.06
CA PHE A 242 9.34 -1.00 -6.61
C PHE A 242 10.60 -1.42 -7.38
N GLN A 243 10.75 -0.89 -8.59
CA GLN A 243 11.96 -1.01 -9.41
C GLN A 243 12.20 0.34 -10.10
N PRO A 244 13.41 0.93 -9.99
CA PRO A 244 13.67 2.29 -10.47
C PRO A 244 13.89 2.32 -11.99
N ASN A 245 12.80 2.20 -12.77
CA ASN A 245 12.90 2.08 -14.22
C ASN A 245 11.88 2.87 -15.03
N ASP A 246 11.26 3.92 -14.47
CA ASP A 246 10.38 4.88 -15.17
C ASP A 246 9.23 4.21 -15.92
N ALA A 247 8.43 3.43 -15.19
CA ALA A 247 7.32 2.66 -15.75
C ALA A 247 6.02 2.97 -15.03
N LYS A 248 4.93 2.99 -15.80
CA LYS A 248 3.56 3.17 -15.30
C LYS A 248 2.70 1.93 -15.53
N ILE A 249 1.86 1.60 -14.56
CA ILE A 249 0.78 0.61 -14.64
C ILE A 249 -0.57 1.27 -14.32
N PHE A 250 -1.61 0.80 -14.99
CA PHE A 250 -2.98 1.27 -14.90
C PHE A 250 -3.88 0.08 -14.58
N ALA A 251 -4.79 0.19 -13.61
CA ALA A 251 -5.61 -0.91 -13.17
C ALA A 251 -7.11 -0.65 -13.32
N ASP A 252 -7.82 -1.67 -13.79
CA ASP A 252 -9.28 -1.75 -13.74
C ASP A 252 -9.69 -2.48 -12.45
N SER A 253 -9.70 -1.71 -11.37
CA SER A 253 -9.87 -2.22 -10.01
C SER A 253 -11.35 -2.32 -9.61
N PRO A 254 -11.86 -3.52 -9.24
CA PRO A 254 -13.27 -3.74 -8.93
C PRO A 254 -13.68 -3.23 -7.53
N GLU A 255 -12.71 -2.89 -6.69
CA GLU A 255 -12.91 -2.40 -5.34
C GLU A 255 -12.03 -1.15 -5.12
N GLY A 256 -12.51 -0.21 -4.31
CA GLY A 256 -11.85 1.09 -4.12
C GLY A 256 -10.84 1.07 -2.99
N TRP A 257 -9.74 0.33 -3.17
CA TRP A 257 -8.59 0.42 -2.26
C TRP A 257 -7.26 0.23 -2.99
N ILE A 258 -6.23 0.91 -2.48
CA ILE A 258 -4.82 0.71 -2.88
C ILE A 258 -3.92 0.91 -1.66
N ALA A 259 -2.90 0.08 -1.52
CA ALA A 259 -2.02 0.07 -0.35
C ALA A 259 -0.55 0.15 -0.77
N TYR A 260 0.19 1.10 -0.22
CA TYR A 260 1.66 1.12 -0.23
C TYR A 260 2.18 0.49 1.06
N VAL A 261 3.21 -0.36 0.96
CA VAL A 261 3.74 -1.13 2.08
C VAL A 261 5.26 -1.06 2.10
N ASP A 262 5.81 -0.74 3.26
CA ASP A 262 7.18 -1.04 3.64
C ASP A 262 7.21 -2.41 4.33
N GLU A 263 7.61 -3.44 3.58
CA GLU A 263 7.67 -4.83 4.05
C GLU A 263 8.82 -5.08 5.03
N ARG A 264 9.85 -4.22 5.05
CA ARG A 264 10.99 -4.40 5.95
C ARG A 264 10.59 -3.98 7.36
N GLU A 265 9.97 -2.81 7.47
CA GLU A 265 9.58 -2.27 8.77
C GLU A 265 8.16 -2.66 9.17
N GLY A 266 7.31 -3.11 8.23
CA GLY A 266 5.95 -3.57 8.50
C GLY A 266 4.98 -2.41 8.70
N TYR A 267 5.01 -1.45 7.79
CA TYR A 267 4.10 -0.30 7.76
C TYR A 267 3.36 -0.25 6.44
N ALA A 268 2.04 -0.12 6.50
CA ALA A 268 1.18 -0.03 5.34
C ALA A 268 0.34 1.25 5.39
N TYR A 269 0.18 1.89 4.23
CA TYR A 269 -0.56 3.12 4.01
C TYR A 269 -1.58 2.90 2.91
N PHE A 270 -2.83 3.21 3.19
CA PHE A 270 -3.97 2.82 2.37
C PHE A 270 -4.71 4.06 1.89
N LYS A 271 -5.26 3.98 0.69
CA LYS A 271 -6.35 4.85 0.24
C LYS A 271 -7.57 3.98 0.04
N VAL A 272 -8.68 4.35 0.66
CA VAL A 272 -9.99 3.71 0.50
C VAL A 272 -10.96 4.74 -0.03
N PHE A 273 -11.61 4.40 -1.15
CA PHE A 273 -12.43 5.30 -1.94
C PHE A 273 -13.61 4.55 -2.56
N GLU A 274 -14.56 5.30 -3.12
CA GLU A 274 -15.71 4.71 -3.79
C GLU A 274 -15.39 4.43 -5.26
N ILE A 275 -15.97 3.35 -5.79
CA ILE A 275 -15.97 3.04 -7.21
C ILE A 275 -17.37 3.26 -7.76
N TRP A 276 -17.48 4.14 -8.75
CA TRP A 276 -18.70 4.33 -9.52
C TRP A 276 -18.70 3.42 -10.75
N GLU A 277 -19.32 2.25 -10.61
CA GLU A 277 -19.44 1.30 -11.70
C GLU A 277 -20.25 1.87 -12.87
N GLY A 278 -19.78 1.63 -14.10
CA GLY A 278 -20.40 2.10 -15.33
C GLY A 278 -20.08 3.55 -15.72
N GLU A 279 -19.46 4.34 -14.84
CA GLU A 279 -18.96 5.67 -15.18
C GLU A 279 -17.69 5.61 -16.04
N THR A 280 -17.39 6.71 -16.73
CA THR A 280 -16.16 6.83 -17.53
C THR A 280 -15.02 7.38 -16.67
N TYR A 281 -13.88 6.69 -16.68
CA TYR A 281 -12.67 7.11 -15.99
C TYR A 281 -11.59 7.54 -16.99
N PRO A 282 -10.57 8.30 -16.54
CA PRO A 282 -9.36 8.58 -17.32
C PRO A 282 -8.62 7.31 -17.77
N ASP A 283 -7.64 7.50 -18.65
CA ASP A 283 -6.64 6.48 -19.03
C ASP A 283 -7.23 5.13 -19.45
N ASP A 284 -8.30 5.19 -20.26
CA ASP A 284 -9.08 4.07 -20.80
C ASP A 284 -9.84 3.25 -19.74
N GLY A 285 -10.20 3.88 -18.62
CA GLY A 285 -10.99 3.25 -17.56
C GLY A 285 -10.19 2.88 -16.31
N ALA A 286 -8.97 3.39 -16.16
CA ALA A 286 -8.15 3.15 -14.98
C ALA A 286 -8.79 3.80 -13.74
N ARG A 287 -8.74 3.09 -12.60
CA ARG A 287 -9.29 3.57 -11.32
C ARG A 287 -8.18 3.91 -10.32
N ASN A 288 -7.06 3.22 -10.44
CA ASN A 288 -5.82 3.52 -9.76
C ASN A 288 -4.62 3.18 -10.65
N GLU A 289 -3.51 3.86 -10.37
CA GLU A 289 -2.30 3.80 -11.18
C GLU A 289 -1.07 3.80 -10.27
N VAL A 290 0.02 3.23 -10.77
CA VAL A 290 1.31 3.26 -10.09
C VAL A 290 2.41 3.67 -11.06
N TRP A 291 3.14 4.72 -10.72
CA TRP A 291 4.36 5.13 -11.41
C TRP A 291 5.58 4.74 -10.57
N VAL A 292 6.58 4.10 -11.17
CA VAL A 292 7.87 3.83 -10.52
C VAL A 292 8.94 4.72 -11.14
N ALA A 293 9.50 5.66 -10.36
CA ALA A 293 10.47 6.64 -10.83
C ALA A 293 11.91 6.16 -10.61
N ALA A 294 12.78 6.39 -11.60
CA ALA A 294 14.21 6.10 -11.49
C ALA A 294 15.03 7.27 -10.94
N ASN A 295 14.59 8.52 -11.17
CA ASN A 295 15.30 9.71 -10.70
C ASN A 295 14.37 10.95 -10.56
N PRO A 296 14.19 11.51 -9.35
CA PRO A 296 14.59 10.93 -8.07
C PRO A 296 13.85 9.61 -7.81
N LEU A 297 14.30 8.85 -6.80
CA LEU A 297 13.71 7.56 -6.44
C LEU A 297 12.44 7.78 -5.61
N TYR A 298 11.29 7.45 -6.18
CA TYR A 298 10.00 7.40 -5.51
C TYR A 298 9.05 6.54 -6.34
N LEU A 299 7.90 6.19 -5.77
CA LEU A 299 6.77 5.69 -6.54
C LEU A 299 5.58 6.62 -6.36
N GLU A 300 4.67 6.67 -7.33
CA GLU A 300 3.37 7.34 -7.18
C GLU A 300 2.30 6.30 -6.93
N VAL A 301 1.51 6.49 -5.87
CA VAL A 301 0.26 5.78 -5.60
C VAL A 301 -0.87 6.71 -6.01
N GLU A 302 -1.52 6.40 -7.13
CA GLU A 302 -2.46 7.31 -7.76
C GLU A 302 -3.88 6.76 -7.73
N VAL A 303 -4.86 7.64 -7.47
CA VAL A 303 -6.28 7.33 -7.51
C VAL A 303 -6.95 8.38 -8.41
N VAL A 304 -7.87 7.93 -9.26
CA VAL A 304 -8.59 8.80 -10.18
C VAL A 304 -10.10 8.64 -10.00
N SER A 305 -10.81 9.77 -9.90
CA SER A 305 -12.27 9.76 -9.91
C SER A 305 -12.81 9.50 -11.33
N PRO A 306 -14.11 9.26 -11.50
CA PRO A 306 -14.73 9.37 -12.80
C PRO A 306 -14.56 10.78 -13.40
N ILE A 307 -14.69 10.85 -14.71
CA ILE A 307 -14.77 12.09 -15.48
C ILE A 307 -16.20 12.63 -15.35
N TRP A 308 -16.40 13.65 -14.51
CA TRP A 308 -17.72 14.23 -14.27
C TRP A 308 -17.92 15.58 -14.95
N PRO A 309 -19.14 15.89 -15.42
CA PRO A 309 -19.50 17.25 -15.80
C PRO A 309 -19.53 18.15 -14.55
N ILE A 310 -18.91 19.31 -14.64
CA ILE A 310 -18.89 20.35 -13.61
C ILE A 310 -19.74 21.52 -14.13
N PRO A 311 -20.92 21.76 -13.52
CA PRO A 311 -21.82 22.82 -13.97
C PRO A 311 -21.14 24.20 -14.01
N PRO A 312 -21.51 25.08 -14.94
CA PRO A 312 -20.98 26.44 -14.97
C PRO A 312 -21.38 27.27 -13.74
N ASN A 313 -20.77 28.45 -13.60
CA ASN A 313 -21.08 29.46 -12.60
C ASN A 313 -20.92 28.97 -11.15
N ASN A 314 -19.74 28.42 -10.86
CA ASN A 314 -19.34 27.82 -9.58
C ASN A 314 -20.03 26.49 -9.26
N GLY A 315 -20.42 25.73 -10.29
CA GLY A 315 -20.75 24.32 -10.10
C GLY A 315 -19.54 23.55 -9.55
N LYS A 316 -19.83 22.49 -8.79
CA LYS A 316 -18.86 21.77 -7.97
C LYS A 316 -19.09 20.27 -8.06
N ILE A 317 -18.00 19.52 -8.20
CA ILE A 317 -17.94 18.07 -7.98
C ILE A 317 -17.04 17.80 -6.78
N THR A 318 -17.22 16.66 -6.11
CA THR A 318 -16.37 16.26 -4.96
C THR A 318 -16.08 14.78 -5.01
N PHE A 319 -14.81 14.43 -4.93
CA PHE A 319 -14.30 13.08 -4.74
C PHE A 319 -13.76 12.96 -3.31
N VAL A 320 -14.10 11.87 -2.62
CA VAL A 320 -13.71 11.65 -1.22
C VAL A 320 -12.83 10.43 -1.12
N GLU A 321 -11.69 10.61 -0.46
CA GLU A 321 -10.77 9.52 -0.13
C GLU A 321 -10.57 9.46 1.38
N ASN A 322 -10.36 8.26 1.89
CA ASN A 322 -9.93 8.04 3.26
C ASN A 322 -8.54 7.41 3.22
N TRP A 323 -7.59 8.12 3.79
CA TRP A 323 -6.26 7.56 3.98
C TRP A 323 -6.18 6.91 5.35
N TYR A 324 -5.55 5.75 5.41
CA TYR A 324 -5.31 5.01 6.63
C TYR A 324 -3.86 4.53 6.68
N ALA A 325 -3.38 4.21 7.89
CA ALA A 325 -2.06 3.63 8.09
C ALA A 325 -2.15 2.59 9.20
N ALA A 326 -1.39 1.50 9.09
CA ALA A 326 -1.32 0.47 10.11
C ALA A 326 0.04 -0.23 10.10
N ARG A 327 0.42 -0.79 11.25
CA ARG A 327 1.49 -1.78 11.36
C ARG A 327 1.02 -3.09 10.75
N MET A 328 1.55 -3.41 9.58
CA MET A 328 1.11 -4.55 8.78
C MET A 328 2.12 -4.87 7.68
N PHE A 329 2.42 -6.17 7.53
CA PHE A 329 3.16 -6.72 6.39
C PHE A 329 2.20 -7.14 5.28
N GLY A 330 2.68 -7.23 4.05
CA GLY A 330 1.92 -7.75 2.92
C GLY A 330 2.12 -9.25 2.69
N PRO A 331 1.55 -9.77 1.58
CA PRO A 331 0.68 -9.04 0.66
C PRO A 331 -0.63 -8.62 1.33
N ILE A 332 -1.09 -7.40 1.03
CA ILE A 332 -2.41 -6.92 1.45
C ILE A 332 -3.46 -7.57 0.56
N LYS A 333 -4.37 -8.36 1.14
CA LYS A 333 -5.39 -9.12 0.40
C LYS A 333 -6.72 -8.38 0.26
N TYR A 334 -6.99 -7.46 1.17
CA TYR A 334 -8.22 -6.68 1.22
C TYR A 334 -8.06 -5.50 2.17
N ALA A 335 -8.75 -4.38 1.91
CA ALA A 335 -8.86 -3.27 2.84
C ALA A 335 -10.24 -2.62 2.77
N ASN A 336 -10.73 -2.10 3.90
CA ASN A 336 -11.96 -1.33 3.99
C ASN A 336 -11.81 -0.17 5.00
N ASN A 337 -12.91 0.48 5.41
CA ASN A 337 -12.83 1.65 6.28
C ASN A 337 -12.44 1.39 7.75
N VAL A 338 -12.22 0.14 8.17
CA VAL A 338 -11.84 -0.21 9.57
C VAL A 338 -10.54 -1.00 9.70
N GLY A 339 -10.05 -1.62 8.63
CA GLY A 339 -8.77 -2.32 8.63
C GLY A 339 -8.44 -2.99 7.30
N ALA A 340 -7.40 -3.80 7.31
CA ALA A 340 -6.88 -4.54 6.17
C ALA A 340 -6.50 -5.98 6.55
N ILE A 341 -6.50 -6.86 5.56
CA ILE A 341 -6.31 -8.31 5.74
C ILE A 341 -5.00 -8.77 5.09
N ASN A 342 -4.12 -9.39 5.88
CA ASN A 342 -2.95 -10.12 5.40
C ASN A 342 -3.31 -11.61 5.31
N LYS A 343 -3.93 -12.12 6.38
CA LYS A 343 -4.38 -13.50 6.46
C LYS A 343 -5.84 -13.52 6.91
N PHE A 344 -6.71 -13.96 5.99
CA PHE A 344 -8.12 -14.19 6.25
C PHE A 344 -8.32 -15.16 7.42
N LEU A 345 -9.40 -14.96 8.18
CA LEU A 345 -9.76 -15.82 9.32
C LEU A 345 -9.92 -17.28 8.89
N ALA A 346 -9.18 -18.19 9.51
CA ALA A 346 -9.29 -19.63 9.25
C ALA A 346 -9.64 -20.37 10.53
N TYR A 347 -10.44 -21.45 10.41
CA TYR A 347 -10.84 -22.30 11.52
C TYR A 347 -10.32 -23.73 11.36
N GLN A 348 -9.70 -24.23 12.42
CA GLN A 348 -9.24 -25.61 12.53
C GLN A 348 -10.26 -26.41 13.34
N GLY A 349 -11.09 -27.20 12.65
CA GLY A 349 -12.21 -27.91 13.29
C GLY A 349 -11.81 -28.87 14.41
N GLU A 350 -10.66 -29.55 14.30
CA GLU A 350 -10.19 -30.52 15.31
C GLU A 350 -9.84 -29.86 16.66
N THR A 351 -9.30 -28.63 16.62
CA THR A 351 -8.83 -27.90 17.80
C THR A 351 -9.72 -26.71 18.16
N ALA A 352 -10.76 -26.47 17.35
CA ALA A 352 -11.59 -25.26 17.36
C ALA A 352 -10.77 -23.97 17.37
N ARG A 353 -9.61 -23.96 16.71
CA ARG A 353 -8.69 -22.83 16.70
C ARG A 353 -8.96 -21.90 15.54
N LEU A 354 -9.10 -20.60 15.83
CA LEU A 354 -9.21 -19.53 14.87
C LEU A 354 -7.85 -18.83 14.70
N GLY A 355 -7.50 -18.49 13.47
CA GLY A 355 -6.25 -17.80 13.14
C GLY A 355 -6.41 -16.77 12.02
N ALA A 356 -5.92 -15.55 12.23
CA ALA A 356 -5.95 -14.48 11.22
C ALA A 356 -4.86 -13.41 11.49
N ILE A 357 -4.53 -12.60 10.50
CA ILE A 357 -3.59 -11.47 10.62
C ILE A 357 -4.16 -10.25 9.89
N TYR A 358 -4.22 -9.13 10.60
CA TYR A 358 -4.82 -7.88 10.17
C TYR A 358 -3.96 -6.67 10.55
N GLY A 359 -4.14 -5.59 9.79
CA GLY A 359 -3.85 -4.23 10.25
C GLY A 359 -5.17 -3.53 10.59
N VAL A 360 -5.21 -2.76 11.66
CA VAL A 360 -6.42 -2.01 12.07
C VAL A 360 -6.20 -0.52 11.97
N PHE A 361 -7.27 0.24 11.73
CA PHE A 361 -7.18 1.69 11.52
C PHE A 361 -7.64 2.53 12.72
N TYR A 362 -8.10 1.89 13.79
CA TYR A 362 -8.64 2.55 14.98
C TYR A 362 -8.06 1.90 16.25
N GLU A 363 -7.90 2.72 17.27
CA GLU A 363 -7.75 2.26 18.64
C GLU A 363 -9.10 1.78 19.18
N GLY A 364 -9.06 0.69 19.94
CA GLY A 364 -10.26 0.14 20.56
C GLY A 364 -10.15 -1.36 20.72
N ALA A 365 -11.22 -2.07 20.36
CA ALA A 365 -11.29 -3.51 20.51
C ALA A 365 -11.72 -4.22 19.22
N ALA A 366 -11.23 -5.45 19.04
CA ALA A 366 -11.69 -6.37 18.00
C ALA A 366 -12.22 -7.68 18.62
N ARG A 367 -13.23 -8.28 17.99
CA ARG A 367 -13.84 -9.57 18.41
C ARG A 367 -14.24 -10.42 17.23
N VAL A 368 -14.05 -11.73 17.35
CA VAL A 368 -14.70 -12.70 16.46
C VAL A 368 -16.14 -12.92 16.92
N VAL A 369 -17.10 -12.88 16.00
CA VAL A 369 -18.53 -13.05 16.30
C VAL A 369 -19.18 -14.02 15.33
N PHE A 370 -19.80 -15.07 15.84
CA PHE A 370 -20.62 -16.01 15.07
C PHE A 370 -22.08 -15.58 15.08
N LEU A 371 -22.71 -15.63 13.91
CA LEU A 371 -24.09 -15.17 13.68
C LEU A 371 -24.96 -16.29 13.10
N ASP A 372 -26.25 -16.27 13.42
CA ASP A 372 -27.28 -17.06 12.76
C ASP A 372 -27.69 -16.46 11.40
N GLU A 373 -28.60 -17.13 10.68
CA GLU A 373 -29.15 -16.69 9.38
C GLU A 373 -29.87 -15.33 9.41
N ASN A 374 -30.32 -14.89 10.59
CA ASN A 374 -31.02 -13.62 10.80
C ASN A 374 -30.08 -12.51 11.32
N GLY A 375 -28.78 -12.80 11.45
CA GLY A 375 -27.77 -11.88 11.99
C GLY A 375 -27.74 -11.81 13.52
N GLY A 376 -28.44 -12.70 14.22
CA GLY A 376 -28.40 -12.83 15.68
C GLY A 376 -27.06 -13.39 16.15
N VAL A 377 -26.50 -12.81 17.21
CA VAL A 377 -25.21 -13.25 17.78
C VAL A 377 -25.38 -14.58 18.53
N LEU A 378 -24.66 -15.61 18.09
CA LEU A 378 -24.66 -16.94 18.70
C LEU A 378 -23.47 -17.16 19.66
N ALA A 379 -22.31 -16.61 19.31
CA ALA A 379 -21.12 -16.66 20.15
C ALA A 379 -20.17 -15.50 19.83
N GLU A 380 -19.42 -15.05 20.84
CA GLU A 380 -18.33 -14.08 20.70
C GLU A 380 -17.03 -14.66 21.25
N GLY A 381 -15.93 -14.37 20.57
CA GLY A 381 -14.58 -14.67 21.02
C GLY A 381 -14.07 -13.70 22.07
N LYS A 382 -12.79 -13.82 22.42
CA LYS A 382 -12.15 -12.86 23.32
C LYS A 382 -12.10 -11.45 22.69
N SER A 383 -12.11 -10.45 23.56
CA SER A 383 -11.84 -9.06 23.16
C SER A 383 -10.33 -8.86 23.04
N TYR A 384 -9.88 -8.35 21.90
CA TYR A 384 -8.49 -7.96 21.67
C TYR A 384 -8.41 -6.44 21.72
N ASP A 385 -7.48 -5.90 22.50
CA ASP A 385 -7.13 -4.48 22.40
C ASP A 385 -6.29 -4.28 21.14
N VAL A 386 -6.68 -3.32 20.30
CA VAL A 386 -6.09 -3.11 18.98
C VAL A 386 -5.76 -1.63 18.77
N SER A 387 -4.74 -1.37 17.97
CA SER A 387 -4.28 -0.02 17.63
C SER A 387 -3.56 -0.06 16.28
N PRO A 388 -3.61 1.01 15.47
CA PRO A 388 -2.82 1.11 14.24
C PRO A 388 -1.32 0.91 14.46
N MET A 389 -0.83 1.16 15.69
CA MET A 389 0.57 1.00 16.08
C MET A 389 0.99 -0.45 16.32
N ASN A 390 0.10 -1.44 16.15
CA ASN A 390 0.43 -2.86 16.32
C ASN A 390 -0.24 -3.72 15.23
N GLU A 391 0.42 -4.80 14.85
CA GLU A 391 -0.23 -5.84 14.04
C GLU A 391 -1.28 -6.56 14.90
N PHE A 392 -2.47 -6.82 14.33
CA PHE A 392 -3.54 -7.52 15.00
C PHE A 392 -3.62 -8.98 14.53
N THR A 393 -3.27 -9.91 15.43
CA THR A 393 -3.41 -11.35 15.19
C THR A 393 -4.57 -11.93 15.98
N VAL A 394 -5.48 -12.63 15.30
CA VAL A 394 -6.45 -13.52 15.95
C VAL A 394 -5.77 -14.86 16.18
N ASP A 395 -5.76 -15.30 17.42
CA ASP A 395 -5.31 -16.63 17.83
C ASP A 395 -6.07 -17.02 19.11
N GLU A 396 -7.13 -17.79 18.92
CA GLU A 396 -7.98 -18.25 20.02
C GLU A 396 -8.66 -19.58 19.71
N THR A 397 -9.14 -20.23 20.77
CA THR A 397 -10.01 -21.39 20.67
C THR A 397 -11.45 -20.94 20.93
N LEU A 398 -12.31 -21.07 19.93
CA LEU A 398 -13.73 -20.75 20.01
C LEU A 398 -14.52 -21.79 19.22
N GLN A 399 -15.36 -22.55 19.92
CA GLN A 399 -16.21 -23.54 19.26
C GLN A 399 -17.20 -22.85 18.34
N GLN A 400 -17.25 -23.27 17.09
CA GLN A 400 -18.30 -22.86 16.17
C GLN A 400 -19.67 -23.30 16.72
N PRO A 401 -20.61 -22.39 17.00
CA PRO A 401 -21.91 -22.76 17.54
C PRO A 401 -22.79 -23.42 16.46
N GLU A 402 -23.65 -24.34 16.89
CA GLU A 402 -24.67 -24.93 16.03
C GLU A 402 -25.60 -23.83 15.48
N GLY A 403 -25.95 -23.90 14.20
CA GLY A 403 -26.77 -22.89 13.53
C GLY A 403 -26.01 -21.64 13.05
N ALA A 404 -24.69 -21.53 13.28
CA ALA A 404 -23.89 -20.44 12.75
C ALA A 404 -23.82 -20.48 11.22
N THR A 405 -24.20 -19.38 10.57
CA THR A 405 -24.13 -19.21 9.12
C THR A 405 -23.01 -18.26 8.70
N THR A 406 -22.72 -17.27 9.54
CA THR A 406 -21.73 -16.22 9.27
C THR A 406 -20.79 -16.04 10.45
N VAL A 407 -19.53 -15.73 10.17
CA VAL A 407 -18.57 -15.26 11.16
C VAL A 407 -17.99 -13.94 10.74
N GLN A 408 -17.83 -13.04 11.71
CA GLN A 408 -17.32 -11.69 11.51
C GLN A 408 -16.15 -11.41 12.44
N VAL A 409 -15.24 -10.55 12.00
CA VAL A 409 -14.31 -9.84 12.87
C VAL A 409 -14.80 -8.40 12.97
N ARG A 410 -15.35 -8.04 14.12
CA ARG A 410 -15.95 -6.72 14.38
C ARG A 410 -14.97 -5.82 15.12
N MET A 411 -14.96 -4.55 14.74
CA MET A 411 -14.16 -3.48 15.34
C MET A 411 -15.06 -2.58 16.18
N TYR A 412 -14.56 -2.16 17.33
CA TYR A 412 -15.22 -1.28 18.28
C TYR A 412 -14.26 -0.19 18.72
N ASP A 413 -14.78 1.00 19.00
CA ASP A 413 -14.01 2.10 19.58
C ASP A 413 -13.75 1.87 21.08
N ASN A 414 -13.03 2.82 21.71
CA ASN A 414 -12.74 2.79 23.15
C ASN A 414 -13.98 2.96 24.04
N ASN A 415 -15.12 3.40 23.50
CA ASN A 415 -16.40 3.49 24.21
C ASN A 415 -17.25 2.22 24.05
N GLY A 416 -16.80 1.25 23.26
CA GLY A 416 -17.52 0.03 22.93
C GLY A 416 -18.57 0.20 21.83
N GLU A 417 -18.57 1.32 21.12
CA GLU A 417 -19.41 1.53 19.93
C GLU A 417 -18.81 0.77 18.74
N MET A 418 -19.64 0.07 17.97
CA MET A 418 -19.18 -0.68 16.81
C MET A 418 -18.77 0.26 15.68
N LEU A 419 -17.50 0.21 15.29
CA LEU A 419 -16.95 0.98 14.17
C LEU A 419 -17.28 0.34 12.82
N GLY A 420 -17.32 -1.00 12.78
CA GLY A 420 -17.62 -1.74 11.57
C GLY A 420 -17.10 -3.17 11.60
N THR A 421 -17.17 -3.83 10.45
CA THR A 421 -16.74 -5.22 10.27
C THR A 421 -15.49 -5.25 9.39
N LEU A 422 -14.40 -5.78 9.93
CA LEU A 422 -13.12 -5.91 9.23
C LEU A 422 -13.19 -7.07 8.22
N GLU A 423 -13.75 -8.20 8.63
CA GLU A 423 -13.94 -9.38 7.79
C GLU A 423 -15.30 -10.00 8.09
N SER A 424 -16.03 -10.45 7.05
CA SER A 424 -17.27 -11.20 7.18
C SER A 424 -17.24 -12.36 6.21
N LYS A 425 -17.47 -13.58 6.67
CA LYS A 425 -17.55 -14.75 5.78
C LYS A 425 -18.60 -15.78 6.20
N PRO A 426 -19.16 -16.50 5.23
CA PRO A 426 -19.90 -17.73 5.49
C PRO A 426 -19.06 -18.75 6.26
N VAL A 427 -19.68 -19.43 7.22
CA VAL A 427 -19.00 -20.40 8.10
C VAL A 427 -18.51 -21.64 7.34
N ASP A 428 -19.17 -22.03 6.26
CA ASP A 428 -18.75 -23.11 5.36
C ASP A 428 -17.43 -22.81 4.62
N LEU A 429 -17.09 -21.52 4.47
CA LEU A 429 -15.80 -21.06 3.92
C LEU A 429 -14.71 -20.86 4.99
N LEU A 430 -15.01 -21.14 6.26
CA LEU A 430 -14.08 -20.91 7.37
C LEU A 430 -12.99 -21.99 7.47
N THR A 431 -13.32 -23.21 7.03
CA THR A 431 -12.40 -24.36 6.99
C THR A 431 -11.78 -24.60 5.61
N SER A 432 -12.29 -23.92 4.58
CA SER A 432 -11.81 -24.05 3.19
C SER A 432 -10.46 -23.35 2.96
N VAL A 433 -10.01 -22.50 3.89
CA VAL A 433 -8.66 -21.93 3.89
C VAL A 433 -7.68 -22.87 4.60
N SER A 434 -7.64 -24.13 4.17
CA SER A 434 -6.41 -24.90 4.25
C SER A 434 -5.58 -24.50 3.03
N GLU A 435 -4.86 -23.37 3.12
CA GLU A 435 -3.62 -23.20 2.33
C GLU A 435 -2.59 -24.23 2.83
N LYS A 436 -2.84 -25.50 2.54
CA LYS A 436 -1.80 -26.50 2.32
C LYS A 436 -1.44 -26.47 0.85
N THR A 437 -0.92 -25.33 0.41
CA THR A 437 0.02 -25.32 -0.70
C THR A 437 1.27 -24.63 -0.21
N LYS A 438 2.04 -25.34 0.63
CA LYS A 438 3.49 -25.34 0.36
C LYS A 438 3.61 -25.83 -1.07
N ARG A 439 3.65 -24.90 -2.05
CA ARG A 439 4.28 -25.23 -3.33
C ARG A 439 5.65 -25.80 -2.94
N PRO A 440 6.04 -26.97 -3.48
CA PRO A 440 7.40 -27.44 -3.27
C PRO A 440 8.31 -26.28 -3.64
N ILE A 441 9.19 -25.88 -2.73
CA ILE A 441 10.24 -24.92 -3.08
C ILE A 441 11.01 -25.58 -4.22
N THR A 442 11.08 -24.92 -5.36
CA THR A 442 11.78 -25.44 -6.53
C THR A 442 12.95 -24.53 -6.86
N CYS A 443 14.13 -25.15 -7.01
CA CYS A 443 15.29 -24.54 -7.60
C CYS A 443 15.67 -25.34 -8.84
N ALA A 444 15.79 -24.68 -10.00
CA ALA A 444 16.21 -25.32 -11.24
C ALA A 444 17.59 -24.82 -11.65
N LEU A 445 18.50 -25.73 -11.98
CA LEU A 445 19.81 -25.40 -12.55
C LEU A 445 19.80 -25.77 -14.03
N VAL A 446 20.05 -24.78 -14.88
CA VAL A 446 20.06 -24.94 -16.33
C VAL A 446 21.46 -25.33 -16.80
N GLN A 447 21.53 -26.05 -17.92
CA GLN A 447 22.79 -26.36 -18.57
C GLN A 447 23.57 -25.07 -18.87
N ASN A 448 24.84 -25.04 -18.48
CA ASN A 448 25.70 -23.89 -18.75
C ASN A 448 25.86 -23.66 -20.28
N TYR A 449 25.98 -22.40 -20.69
CA TYR A 449 26.22 -22.04 -22.09
C TYR A 449 27.35 -21.00 -22.21
N PRO A 450 28.32 -21.20 -23.12
CA PRO A 450 28.50 -22.38 -23.99
C PRO A 450 28.88 -23.65 -23.18
N ASN A 451 28.67 -24.84 -23.75
CA ASN A 451 29.21 -26.10 -23.22
C ASN A 451 29.43 -27.10 -24.37
N PRO A 452 30.67 -27.50 -24.69
CA PRO A 452 31.93 -27.12 -24.03
C PRO A 452 32.25 -25.62 -24.12
N PHE A 453 33.05 -25.10 -23.19
CA PHE A 453 33.38 -23.66 -23.08
C PHE A 453 34.88 -23.39 -23.02
N ASN A 454 35.31 -22.15 -23.33
CA ASN A 454 36.72 -21.73 -23.28
C ASN A 454 36.87 -20.21 -23.03
N PRO A 455 37.53 -19.78 -21.93
CA PRO A 455 37.56 -20.42 -20.63
C PRO A 455 36.35 -20.02 -19.77
N SER A 456 35.42 -19.22 -20.29
CA SER A 456 34.25 -18.73 -19.54
C SER A 456 32.92 -19.33 -20.02
N THR A 457 31.99 -19.51 -19.08
CA THR A 457 30.62 -19.96 -19.36
C THR A 457 29.63 -19.24 -18.44
N THR A 458 28.39 -19.10 -18.88
CA THR A 458 27.28 -18.66 -18.04
C THR A 458 26.54 -19.87 -17.49
N ILE A 459 26.31 -19.88 -16.18
CA ILE A 459 25.50 -20.86 -15.45
C ILE A 459 24.21 -20.14 -15.05
N ALA A 460 23.07 -20.67 -15.48
CA ALA A 460 21.76 -20.09 -15.17
C ALA A 460 20.99 -20.97 -14.19
N TYR A 461 20.28 -20.35 -13.25
CA TYR A 461 19.38 -21.04 -12.32
C TYR A 461 18.13 -20.21 -12.04
N SER A 462 17.04 -20.87 -11.65
CA SER A 462 15.78 -20.20 -11.30
C SER A 462 15.28 -20.61 -9.92
N LEU A 463 14.67 -19.66 -9.22
CA LEU A 463 14.09 -19.82 -7.89
C LEU A 463 12.63 -19.38 -7.91
N ASP A 464 11.73 -20.19 -7.36
CA ASP A 464 10.30 -19.86 -7.29
C ASP A 464 9.91 -18.98 -6.08
N GLN A 465 10.80 -18.87 -5.10
CA GLN A 465 10.70 -17.98 -3.94
C GLN A 465 12.09 -17.62 -3.41
N ALA A 466 12.15 -16.56 -2.59
CA ALA A 466 13.37 -16.16 -1.93
C ALA A 466 13.86 -17.25 -0.96
N GLN A 467 15.13 -17.62 -1.06
CA GLN A 467 15.73 -18.68 -0.25
C GLN A 467 17.26 -18.55 -0.20
N HIS A 468 17.89 -19.18 0.78
CA HIS A 468 19.35 -19.32 0.78
C HIS A 468 19.79 -20.29 -0.31
N VAL A 469 20.76 -19.89 -1.15
CA VAL A 469 21.32 -20.72 -2.21
C VAL A 469 22.84 -20.71 -2.21
N MET A 470 23.42 -21.85 -2.57
CA MET A 470 24.87 -22.02 -2.71
C MET A 470 25.17 -22.69 -4.06
N LEU A 471 25.82 -21.96 -4.97
CA LEU A 471 26.28 -22.47 -6.27
C LEU A 471 27.78 -22.76 -6.20
N THR A 472 28.14 -24.04 -6.28
CA THR A 472 29.53 -24.51 -6.12
C THR A 472 29.99 -25.37 -7.29
N ILE A 473 31.21 -25.13 -7.74
CA ILE A 473 31.90 -25.90 -8.78
C ILE A 473 32.76 -27.00 -8.15
N TYR A 474 32.67 -28.20 -8.68
CA TYR A 474 33.42 -29.39 -8.28
C TYR A 474 34.18 -29.98 -9.46
N ASP A 475 35.33 -30.60 -9.19
CA ASP A 475 36.03 -31.43 -10.18
C ASP A 475 35.41 -32.84 -10.29
N VAL A 476 35.87 -33.64 -11.26
CA VAL A 476 35.35 -34.99 -11.52
C VAL A 476 35.52 -35.96 -10.33
N ASN A 477 36.43 -35.67 -9.40
CA ASN A 477 36.63 -36.47 -8.18
C ASN A 477 35.74 -35.98 -7.03
N GLY A 478 34.87 -35.00 -7.26
CA GLY A 478 33.99 -34.41 -6.25
C GLY A 478 34.69 -33.44 -5.32
N ARG A 479 35.91 -32.97 -5.64
CA ARG A 479 36.59 -31.95 -4.83
C ARG A 479 36.06 -30.58 -5.20
N LYS A 480 35.70 -29.78 -4.18
CA LYS A 480 35.29 -28.39 -4.36
C LYS A 480 36.41 -27.58 -5.00
N VAL A 481 36.08 -26.91 -6.10
CA VAL A 481 36.97 -26.02 -6.85
C VAL A 481 36.74 -24.58 -6.40
N GLU A 482 35.48 -24.12 -6.47
CA GLU A 482 35.12 -22.73 -6.24
C GLU A 482 33.64 -22.61 -5.87
N THR A 483 33.28 -21.64 -5.02
CA THR A 483 31.87 -21.28 -4.73
C THR A 483 31.59 -19.95 -5.39
N LEU A 484 30.61 -19.92 -6.30
CA LEU A 484 30.27 -18.74 -7.10
C LEU A 484 29.16 -17.90 -6.46
N VAL A 485 28.27 -18.54 -5.72
CA VAL A 485 27.19 -17.90 -4.96
C VAL A 485 27.07 -18.59 -3.61
N ASP A 486 26.92 -17.82 -2.54
CA ASP A 486 26.60 -18.29 -1.19
C ASP A 486 25.85 -17.18 -0.45
N GLY A 487 24.52 -17.31 -0.35
CA GLY A 487 23.69 -16.31 0.32
C GLY A 487 22.21 -16.39 -0.04
N ILE A 488 21.42 -15.44 0.47
CA ILE A 488 19.98 -15.34 0.18
C ILE A 488 19.79 -14.74 -1.22
N SER A 489 19.03 -15.42 -2.08
CA SER A 489 18.60 -14.93 -3.39
C SER A 489 17.08 -14.80 -3.44
N THR A 490 16.58 -13.81 -4.16
CA THR A 490 15.13 -13.56 -4.36
C THR A 490 14.51 -14.56 -5.35
N THR A 491 13.19 -14.49 -5.57
CA THR A 491 12.53 -15.23 -6.66
C THR A 491 12.95 -14.69 -8.03
N GLY A 492 13.11 -15.57 -9.03
CA GLY A 492 13.47 -15.19 -10.40
C GLY A 492 14.58 -16.03 -11.04
N ASP A 493 15.02 -15.60 -12.22
CA ASP A 493 16.08 -16.23 -13.02
C ASP A 493 17.42 -15.51 -12.82
N PHE A 494 18.47 -16.27 -12.54
CA PHE A 494 19.82 -15.79 -12.23
C PHE A 494 20.84 -16.32 -13.22
N HIS A 495 21.86 -15.51 -13.50
CA HIS A 495 22.94 -15.83 -14.42
C HIS A 495 24.28 -15.51 -13.77
N VAL A 496 25.13 -16.52 -13.63
CA VAL A 496 26.45 -16.41 -13.01
C VAL A 496 27.51 -16.80 -14.02
N VAL A 497 28.46 -15.91 -14.29
CA VAL A 497 29.59 -16.19 -15.17
C VAL A 497 30.69 -16.86 -14.37
N TRP A 498 31.14 -18.02 -14.84
CA TRP A 498 32.34 -18.68 -14.32
C TRP A 498 33.49 -18.49 -15.31
N ASP A 499 34.57 -17.84 -14.88
CA ASP A 499 35.84 -17.76 -15.61
C ASP A 499 36.78 -18.85 -15.08
N ALA A 500 36.99 -19.88 -15.91
CA ALA A 500 37.79 -21.03 -15.53
C ALA A 500 39.23 -20.97 -16.07
N SER A 501 39.74 -19.79 -16.41
CA SER A 501 41.08 -19.60 -17.00
C SER A 501 42.23 -20.15 -16.14
N ALA A 502 42.05 -20.19 -14.82
CA ALA A 502 43.02 -20.73 -13.86
C ALA A 502 42.99 -22.27 -13.73
N TYR A 503 42.04 -22.96 -14.36
CA TYR A 503 41.82 -24.39 -14.17
C TYR A 503 42.19 -25.21 -15.42
N ALA A 504 42.47 -26.51 -15.23
CA ALA A 504 42.86 -27.40 -16.32
C ALA A 504 41.64 -27.81 -17.18
N ALA A 505 41.85 -28.01 -18.49
CA ALA A 505 40.81 -28.58 -19.36
C ALA A 505 40.32 -29.92 -18.82
N GLY A 506 39.01 -30.15 -18.85
CA GLY A 506 38.41 -31.32 -18.21
C GLY A 506 36.92 -31.18 -17.92
N ILE A 507 36.40 -32.14 -17.15
CA ILE A 507 35.01 -32.19 -16.73
C ILE A 507 34.87 -31.57 -15.34
N TYR A 508 33.88 -30.68 -15.20
CA TYR A 508 33.49 -30.05 -13.94
C TYR A 508 31.99 -30.26 -13.71
N LEU A 509 31.57 -30.14 -12.45
CA LEU A 509 30.16 -30.18 -12.05
C LEU A 509 29.81 -28.85 -11.38
N ALA A 510 28.76 -28.17 -11.85
CA ALA A 510 28.14 -27.09 -11.09
C ALA A 510 26.99 -27.67 -10.29
N ARG A 511 26.96 -27.40 -8.99
CA ARG A 511 25.94 -27.86 -8.06
C ARG A 511 25.31 -26.65 -7.38
N LEU A 512 23.99 -26.57 -7.46
CA LEU A 512 23.17 -25.58 -6.75
C LEU A 512 22.49 -26.28 -5.58
N ASP A 513 22.74 -25.80 -4.37
CA ASP A 513 22.06 -26.22 -3.15
C ASP A 513 21.11 -25.09 -2.71
N GLY A 514 19.82 -25.38 -2.54
CA GLY A 514 18.81 -24.46 -2.02
C GLY A 514 17.81 -25.15 -1.09
N GLU A 515 16.85 -24.39 -0.56
CA GLU A 515 15.78 -24.94 0.28
C GLU A 515 14.86 -25.90 -0.48
N GLY A 516 14.79 -25.75 -1.81
CA GLY A 516 14.07 -26.64 -2.73
C GLY A 516 14.80 -27.94 -3.13
N GLY A 517 16.04 -28.13 -2.68
CA GLY A 517 16.86 -29.32 -2.97
C GLY A 517 18.19 -29.01 -3.65
N THR A 518 18.79 -30.05 -4.23
CA THR A 518 20.09 -29.96 -4.91
C THR A 518 19.93 -30.26 -6.39
N ALA A 519 20.41 -29.37 -7.26
CA ALA A 519 20.50 -29.59 -8.71
C ALA A 519 21.98 -29.60 -9.15
N THR A 520 22.32 -30.39 -10.17
CA THR A 520 23.71 -30.49 -10.66
C THR A 520 23.75 -30.58 -12.18
N THR A 521 24.65 -29.81 -12.80
CA THR A 521 24.95 -29.89 -14.24
C THR A 521 26.43 -30.22 -14.47
N LYS A 522 26.69 -30.94 -15.57
CA LYS A 522 28.04 -31.29 -16.03
C LYS A 522 28.53 -30.29 -17.08
N MET A 523 29.74 -29.79 -16.88
CA MET A 523 30.40 -28.79 -17.72
C MET A 523 31.71 -29.34 -18.30
N ILE A 524 32.05 -28.96 -19.53
CA ILE A 524 33.29 -29.38 -20.20
C ILE A 524 34.11 -28.13 -20.54
N LEU A 525 35.24 -27.96 -19.85
CA LEU A 525 36.20 -26.87 -20.12
C LEU A 525 37.19 -27.31 -21.20
N LEU A 526 37.26 -26.51 -22.27
CA LEU A 526 38.29 -26.56 -23.31
C LEU A 526 39.38 -25.52 -23.01
N LYS A 527 40.52 -25.66 -23.69
CA LYS A 527 41.60 -24.65 -23.71
C LYS A 527 41.71 -24.00 -25.07
#